data_AF-A0A660QXU2-F1
#
_entry.id   AF-A0A660QXU2-F1
#
_cell.length_a   1.000
_cell.length_b   1.000
_cell.length_c   1.000
_cell.angle_alpha   90.00
_cell.angle_beta   90.00
_cell.angle_gamma   90.00
#
_symmetry.space_group_name_H-M   'P 1'
#
loop_
_entity.id
_entity.type
_entity.pdbx_description
1 polymer ?
#
loop_
_entity_poly.entity_id
_entity_poly.type
_entity_poly.pdbx_seq_one_letter_code
_entity_poly.pdbx_strand_id
1 'polypeptide(L)' 'MTGLDTEDVVLASEQLMAVSVHQGGSRKRHLPRKANVRDLYSGEMIGRAIDSFDADFAERDTRVFVIE' A
#
# COMPACT_ATOMS: atom_id res chain seq x y z
N MET A 1 9.53 24.20 -4.20
CA MET A 1 8.51 23.13 -4.31
C MET A 1 8.61 22.33 -3.03
N THR A 2 7.72 22.57 -2.07
CA THR A 2 7.70 21.87 -0.78
C THR A 2 7.04 20.51 -0.96
N GLY A 3 7.84 19.51 -1.29
CA GLY A 3 7.41 18.12 -1.13
C GLY A 3 7.22 17.82 0.36
N LEU A 4 6.29 16.92 0.68
CA LEU A 4 6.23 16.32 2.01
C LEU A 4 7.54 15.55 2.22
N ASP A 5 8.35 15.94 3.20
CA ASP A 5 9.59 15.24 3.58
C ASP A 5 9.24 14.03 4.44
N THR A 6 8.71 12.99 3.79
CA THR A 6 8.36 11.70 4.40
C THR A 6 8.79 10.60 3.43
N GLU A 7 9.27 9.48 3.97
CA GLU A 7 9.70 8.34 3.16
C GLU A 7 8.55 7.80 2.30
N ASP A 8 7.38 7.67 2.92
CA ASP A 8 6.14 7.25 2.29
C ASP A 8 5.01 8.22 2.67
N VAL A 9 4.10 8.47 1.74
CA VAL A 9 2.79 9.09 2.01
C VAL A 9 1.75 7.98 1.99
N VAL A 10 1.03 7.81 3.10
CA VAL A 10 -0.04 6.80 3.23
C VAL A 10 -1.37 7.51 3.45
N LEU A 11 -2.35 7.21 2.58
CA LEU A 11 -3.74 7.61 2.72
C LEU A 11 -4.59 6.36 2.85
N ALA A 12 -5.36 6.24 3.93
CA ALA A 12 -6.15 5.04 4.20
C ALA A 12 -7.60 5.39 4.60
N SER A 13 -8.53 4.59 4.11
CA SER A 13 -9.92 4.47 4.56
C SER A 13 -10.21 3.03 4.95
N GLU A 14 -11.44 2.70 5.35
CA GLU A 14 -11.80 1.33 5.73
C GLU A 14 -11.64 0.30 4.59
N GLN A 15 -11.68 0.74 3.33
CA GLN A 15 -11.70 -0.13 2.15
C GLN A 15 -10.54 0.12 1.18
N LEU A 16 -9.79 1.22 1.34
CA LEU A 16 -8.73 1.59 0.42
C LEU A 16 -7.48 2.05 1.17
N MET A 17 -6.33 1.66 0.65
CA MET A 17 -5.04 2.19 1.09
C MET A 17 -4.23 2.61 -0.14
N ALA A 18 -3.88 3.89 -0.23
CA ALA A 18 -2.95 4.41 -1.23
C ALA A 18 -1.60 4.69 -0.57
N VAL A 19 -0.53 4.22 -1.21
CA VAL A 19 0.84 4.39 -0.76
C VAL A 19 1.65 4.98 -1.89
N SER A 20 2.20 6.17 -1.67
CA SER A 20 3.13 6.83 -2.59
C SER A 20 4.51 6.89 -1.96
N VAL A 21 5.54 6.49 -2.72
CA VAL A 21 6.93 6.48 -2.24
C VAL A 21 7.78 7.44 -3.05
N HIS A 22 8.82 8.01 -2.42
CA HIS A 22 9.85 8.71 -3.19
C HIS A 22 10.92 7.74 -3.71
N GLN A 23 11.42 6.88 -2.82
CA GLN A 23 12.41 5.85 -3.14
C GLN A 23 11.75 4.47 -3.24
N GLY A 24 12.17 3.70 -4.23
CA GLY A 24 11.66 2.33 -4.41
C GLY A 24 12.09 1.36 -3.30
N GLY A 25 11.63 0.13 -3.42
CA GLY A 25 11.97 -0.99 -2.55
C GLY A 25 10.75 -1.64 -1.91
N SER A 26 11.02 -2.70 -1.14
CA SER A 26 9.98 -3.45 -0.45
C SER A 26 9.56 -2.77 0.85
N ARG A 27 8.26 -2.78 1.14
CA ARG A 27 7.70 -2.23 2.39
C ARG A 27 6.68 -3.21 2.94
N LYS A 28 6.83 -3.55 4.22
CA LYS A 28 5.81 -4.26 4.97
C LYS A 28 4.72 -3.30 5.43
N ARG A 29 3.46 -3.61 5.14
CA ARG A 29 2.28 -2.87 5.56
C ARG A 29 1.47 -3.69 6.55
N HIS A 30 1.03 -3.04 7.63
CA HIS A 30 0.18 -3.65 8.65
C HIS A 30 -1.24 -3.15 8.52
N LEU A 31 -2.20 -4.04 8.72
CA LEU A 31 -3.63 -3.75 8.69
C LEU A 31 -4.17 -3.67 10.11
N PRO A 32 -5.18 -2.81 10.36
CA PRO A 32 -5.80 -2.71 11.68
C PRO A 32 -6.62 -3.97 12.04
N ARG A 33 -6.99 -4.78 11.05
CA ARG A 33 -7.73 -6.04 11.19
C ARG A 33 -7.30 -7.03 10.11
N LYS A 34 -7.64 -8.31 10.29
CA LYS A 34 -7.52 -9.28 9.21
C LYS A 34 -8.46 -8.90 8.06
N ALA A 35 -7.92 -8.90 6.85
CA ALA A 35 -8.66 -8.57 5.63
C ALA A 35 -8.07 -9.32 4.42
N ASN A 36 -8.83 -9.35 3.33
CA ASN A 36 -8.29 -9.64 2.01
C ASN A 36 -7.71 -8.37 1.43
N VAL A 37 -6.56 -8.48 0.77
CA VAL A 37 -5.88 -7.36 0.14
C VAL A 37 -5.71 -7.66 -1.33
N ARG A 38 -6.14 -6.72 -2.16
CA ARG A 38 -6.01 -6.81 -3.62
C ARG A 38 -5.39 -5.52 -4.15
N ASP A 39 -4.44 -5.63 -5.07
CA ASP A 39 -3.98 -4.46 -5.81
C ASP A 39 -5.11 -3.95 -6.71
N LEU A 40 -5.45 -2.67 -6.59
CA LEU A 40 -6.58 -2.06 -7.29
C LEU A 40 -6.36 -2.05 -8.81
N TYR A 41 -5.11 -1.83 -9.27
CA TYR A 41 -4.80 -1.64 -10.68
C TYR A 41 -4.56 -2.96 -11.40
N SER A 42 -3.78 -3.88 -10.81
CA SER A 42 -3.53 -5.18 -11.44
C SER A 42 -4.67 -6.19 -11.20
N GLY A 43 -5.48 -5.96 -10.16
CA GLY A 43 -6.48 -6.93 -9.70
C GLY A 43 -5.88 -8.13 -8.96
N GLU A 44 -4.56 -8.17 -8.76
CA GLU A 44 -3.86 -9.25 -8.10
C GLU A 44 -4.26 -9.37 -6.63
N MET A 45 -4.65 -10.57 -6.21
CA MET A 45 -4.89 -10.88 -4.80
C MET A 45 -3.55 -11.02 -4.07
N ILE A 46 -3.20 -10.02 -3.27
CA ILE A 46 -1.97 -10.00 -2.47
C ILE A 46 -2.08 -10.99 -1.30
N GLY A 47 -3.25 -11.10 -0.69
CA GLY A 47 -3.45 -12.04 0.42
C GLY A 47 -4.90 -12.14 0.88
N ARG A 48 -5.20 -13.22 1.61
CA ARG A 48 -6.53 -13.50 2.16
C ARG A 48 -6.47 -13.67 3.66
N ALA A 49 -7.36 -12.98 4.38
CA ALA A 49 -7.43 -12.97 5.85
C ALA A 49 -6.08 -12.71 6.55
N ILE A 50 -5.28 -11.80 6.00
CA ILE A 50 -3.96 -11.41 6.49
C ILE A 50 -4.04 -10.13 7.33
N ASP A 51 -3.08 -9.94 8.23
CA ASP A 51 -2.92 -8.71 9.04
C ASP A 51 -1.73 -7.85 8.59
N SER A 52 -0.93 -8.35 7.65
CA SER A 52 0.18 -7.63 7.04
C SER A 52 0.55 -8.23 5.68
N PHE A 53 1.19 -7.42 4.84
CA PHE A 53 1.72 -7.86 3.55
C PHE A 53 2.94 -7.01 3.15
N ASP A 54 3.79 -7.59 2.30
CA ASP A 54 4.89 -6.87 1.66
C ASP A 54 4.44 -6.37 0.29
N ALA A 55 4.83 -5.14 -0.06
CA ALA A 55 4.61 -4.56 -1.36
C ALA A 55 5.91 -3.93 -1.88
N ASP A 56 6.25 -4.28 -3.12
CA ASP A 56 7.36 -3.66 -3.83
C ASP A 56 6.87 -2.43 -4.58
N PHE A 57 7.68 -1.38 -4.51
CA PHE A 57 7.45 -0.09 -5.16
C PHE A 57 8.65 0.26 -6.05
N ALA A 58 8.37 0.78 -7.23
CA ALA A 58 9.39 1.45 -8.03
C ALA A 58 9.74 2.83 -7.44
N GLU A 59 10.81 3.46 -7.92
CA GLU A 59 11.10 4.85 -7.58
C GLU A 59 9.94 5.76 -8.06
N ARG A 60 9.46 6.66 -7.17
CA ARG A 60 8.31 7.55 -7.44
C ARG A 60 7.01 6.83 -7.80
N ASP A 61 6.78 5.65 -7.24
CA ASP A 61 5.59 4.84 -7.50
C ASP A 61 4.43 5.19 -6.56
N THR A 62 3.20 4.88 -7.00
CA THR A 62 2.00 4.91 -6.17
C THR A 62 1.17 3.67 -6.42
N ARG A 63 0.99 2.85 -5.38
CA ARG A 63 0.12 1.68 -5.41
C ARG A 63 -1.12 1.91 -4.57
N VAL A 64 -2.24 1.37 -5.03
CA VAL A 64 -3.52 1.45 -4.33
C VAL A 64 -4.02 0.03 -4.09
N PHE A 65 -4.41 -0.23 -2.85
CA PHE A 65 -4.88 -1.53 -2.41
C PHE A 65 -6.34 -1.43 -1.96
N VAL A 66 -7.14 -2.41 -2.35
CA VAL A 66 -8.49 -2.64 -1.81
C VAL A 66 -8.38 -3.55 -0.61
N ILE A 67 -9.02 -3.16 0.49
CA ILE A 67 -9.05 -3.86 1.77
C ILE A 67 -10.48 -4.36 2.01
N GLU A 68 -10.68 -5.68 1.97
CA GLU A 68 -11.99 -6.34 2.11
C GLU A 68 -12.03 -7.17 3.41
#